data_AF-A0AAV4H3D1-F1
#
_entry.id   AF-A0AAV4H3D1-F1
#
_cell.length_a   1.000
_cell.length_b   1.000
_cell.length_c   1.000
_cell.angle_alpha   90.00
_cell.angle_beta   90.00
_cell.angle_gamma   90.00
#
_symmetry.space_group_name_H-M   'P 1'
#
loop_
_entity.id
_entity.type
_entity.pdbx_description
1 polymer ?
#
loop_
_entity_poly.entity_id
_entity_poly.type
_entity_poly.pdbx_seq_one_letter_code
_entity_poly.pdbx_strand_id
1 'polypeptide(L)'
;MFFSGVNILAWCVMAVSIFSSSVKGTPTLTLLENKTTTFCDNFQLAGQDYTQLKYYITGANSKFQLGAFTAPNLVDLPDENIVCTLLDSRTGNCTRTQECLCEEISPGEYHLTYNKTADADTSNVTVVMHWSGLGADPIRSELYTFHEVSTGM
;
A
#
# COMPACT_ATOMS: atom_id res chain seq x y z
N MET A 1 -24.63 -33.96 -61.15
CA MET A 1 -23.45 -33.18 -61.57
C MET A 1 -23.49 -31.84 -60.84
N PHE A 2 -22.41 -31.56 -60.11
CA PHE A 2 -21.91 -30.28 -59.62
C PHE A 2 -22.65 -29.48 -58.53
N PHE A 3 -21.89 -29.30 -57.45
CA PHE A 3 -22.03 -28.43 -56.29
C PHE A 3 -22.12 -26.94 -56.64
N SER A 4 -22.74 -26.16 -55.74
CA SER A 4 -22.20 -24.93 -55.11
C SER A 4 -23.39 -24.18 -54.47
N GLY A 5 -23.39 -23.69 -53.23
CA GLY A 5 -22.29 -23.33 -52.34
C GLY A 5 -22.54 -21.92 -51.78
N VAL A 6 -23.04 -21.86 -50.55
CA VAL A 6 -22.70 -20.92 -49.45
C VAL A 6 -22.82 -19.40 -49.67
N ASN A 7 -23.56 -18.72 -48.77
CA ASN A 7 -22.98 -17.65 -47.93
C ASN A 7 -23.91 -17.22 -46.78
N ILE A 8 -23.86 -17.98 -45.68
CA ILE A 8 -24.21 -17.48 -44.35
C ILE A 8 -22.89 -16.92 -43.79
N LEU A 9 -22.62 -15.64 -44.05
CA LEU A 9 -21.57 -14.92 -43.32
C LEU A 9 -22.20 -14.39 -42.03
N ALA A 10 -22.27 -15.26 -41.03
CA ALA A 10 -22.41 -14.85 -39.65
C ALA A 10 -21.11 -14.14 -39.26
N TRP A 11 -21.20 -12.83 -39.07
CA TRP A 11 -20.12 -12.03 -38.51
C TRP A 11 -19.99 -12.41 -37.03
N CYS A 12 -19.21 -13.45 -36.75
CA CYS A 12 -18.60 -13.62 -35.44
C CYS A 12 -17.55 -12.50 -35.31
N VAL A 13 -18.00 -11.35 -34.83
CA VAL A 13 -17.11 -10.33 -34.26
C VAL A 13 -16.52 -10.98 -33.01
N MET A 14 -15.34 -11.59 -33.16
CA MET A 14 -14.46 -11.85 -32.04
C MET A 14 -14.17 -10.48 -31.42
N ALA A 15 -14.88 -10.17 -30.33
CA ALA A 15 -14.47 -9.16 -29.39
C ALA A 15 -13.15 -9.65 -28.80
N VAL A 16 -12.04 -9.34 -29.47
CA VAL A 16 -10.72 -9.33 -28.86
C VAL A 16 -10.81 -8.20 -27.84
N SER A 17 -11.17 -8.56 -26.61
CA SER A 17 -10.94 -7.71 -25.45
C SER A 17 -9.43 -7.56 -25.33
N ILE A 18 -8.88 -6.60 -26.07
CA ILE A 18 -7.56 -6.06 -25.78
C ILE A 18 -7.75 -5.43 -24.40
N PHE A 19 -7.37 -6.15 -23.36
CA PHE A 19 -7.06 -5.52 -22.09
C PHE A 19 -5.97 -4.52 -22.42
N SER A 20 -6.34 -3.26 -22.63
CA SER A 20 -5.39 -2.18 -22.51
C SER A 20 -4.95 -2.24 -21.05
N SER A 21 -3.82 -2.90 -20.81
CA SER A 21 -3.07 -2.68 -19.60
C SER A 21 -2.69 -1.21 -19.66
N SER A 22 -3.57 -0.36 -19.11
CA SER A 22 -3.27 1.05 -18.86
C SER A 22 -1.92 1.02 -18.18
N VAL A 23 -0.90 1.54 -18.86
CA VAL A 23 0.44 1.67 -18.27
C VAL A 23 0.22 2.67 -17.14
N LYS A 24 -0.08 2.15 -15.95
CA LYS A 24 -0.29 2.99 -14.77
C LYS A 24 0.98 3.80 -14.62
N GLY A 25 0.83 5.12 -14.52
CA GLY A 25 1.91 6.09 -14.67
C GLY A 25 3.01 5.97 -13.60
N THR A 26 3.85 7.00 -13.53
CA THR A 26 4.91 7.08 -12.52
C THR A 26 4.37 6.76 -11.14
N PRO A 27 5.03 5.88 -10.39
CA PRO A 27 4.47 5.49 -9.12
C PRO A 27 4.48 6.59 -8.07
N THR A 28 3.47 6.60 -7.20
CA THR A 28 3.28 7.62 -6.16
C THR A 28 2.88 7.03 -4.82
N LEU A 29 3.28 7.70 -3.75
CA LEU A 29 2.89 7.43 -2.36
C LEU A 29 2.28 8.72 -1.79
N THR A 30 1.04 8.65 -1.34
CA THR A 30 0.33 9.81 -0.77
C THR A 30 -0.24 9.46 0.59
N LEU A 31 0.09 10.24 1.62
CA LEU A 31 -0.56 10.15 2.93
C LEU A 31 -1.96 10.77 2.81
N LEU A 32 -3.00 9.97 3.02
CA LEU A 32 -4.40 10.41 2.97
C LEU A 32 -4.89 10.90 4.34
N GLU A 33 -4.49 10.20 5.40
CA GLU A 33 -5.00 10.44 6.74
C GLU A 33 -3.94 10.09 7.79
N ASN A 34 -3.85 10.90 8.85
CA ASN A 34 -3.02 10.68 10.03
C ASN A 34 -3.82 10.94 11.31
N LYS A 35 -4.75 10.04 11.62
CA LYS A 35 -5.62 10.19 12.78
C LYS A 35 -4.92 9.73 14.04
N THR A 36 -4.85 10.60 15.03
CA THR A 36 -4.37 10.24 16.38
C THR A 36 -5.51 10.40 17.36
N THR A 37 -5.71 9.39 18.20
CA THR A 37 -6.55 9.50 19.39
C THR A 37 -5.64 9.76 20.57
N THR A 38 -5.96 10.79 21.35
CA THR A 38 -5.24 11.16 22.55
C THR A 38 -6.24 11.33 23.68
N PHE A 39 -6.01 10.65 24.80
CA PHE A 39 -6.83 10.83 26.00
C PHE A 39 -6.44 12.09 26.77
N CYS A 40 -5.18 12.50 26.67
CA CYS A 40 -4.63 13.69 27.34
C CYS A 40 -4.10 14.70 26.31
N ASP A 41 -4.07 15.97 26.70
CA ASP A 41 -3.42 17.01 25.90
C ASP A 41 -1.90 16.81 25.95
N ASN A 42 -1.29 16.66 24.76
CA ASN A 42 0.16 16.60 24.48
C ASN A 42 0.88 15.24 24.58
N PHE A 43 0.26 14.19 25.08
CA PHE A 43 0.87 12.84 25.09
C PHE A 43 -0.17 11.75 24.86
N GLN A 44 0.29 10.59 24.40
CA GLN A 44 -0.52 9.39 24.27
C GLN A 44 -0.38 8.49 25.51
N LEU A 45 -1.47 7.86 25.92
CA LEU A 45 -1.47 6.84 26.98
C LEU A 45 -1.22 5.45 26.40
N ALA A 46 -0.19 4.79 26.93
CA ALA A 46 0.18 3.44 26.52
C ALA A 46 -1.00 2.46 26.65
N GLY A 47 -1.27 1.71 25.58
CA GLY A 47 -2.32 0.70 25.51
C GLY A 47 -3.75 1.23 25.40
N GLN A 48 -3.96 2.55 25.40
CA GLN A 48 -5.29 3.17 25.29
C GLN A 48 -5.43 3.99 24.01
N ASP A 49 -4.43 4.82 23.73
CA ASP A 49 -4.40 5.68 22.58
C ASP A 49 -3.88 4.94 21.35
N TYR A 50 -4.29 5.37 20.17
CA TYR A 50 -3.83 4.80 18.91
C TYR A 50 -3.70 5.85 17.82
N THR A 51 -2.81 5.57 16.89
CA THR A 51 -2.59 6.32 15.66
C THR A 51 -2.95 5.46 14.46
N GLN A 52 -3.62 6.06 13.49
CA GLN A 52 -3.93 5.47 12.20
C GLN A 52 -3.34 6.32 11.08
N LEU A 53 -2.47 5.70 10.27
CA LEU A 53 -1.94 6.27 9.05
C LEU A 53 -2.57 5.56 7.85
N LYS A 54 -3.12 6.32 6.90
CA LYS A 54 -3.67 5.77 5.67
C LYS A 54 -2.92 6.31 4.47
N TYR A 55 -2.40 5.42 3.64
CA TYR A 55 -1.67 5.76 2.42
C TYR A 55 -2.45 5.31 1.19
N TYR A 56 -2.36 6.10 0.12
CA TYR A 56 -2.78 5.73 -1.22
C TYR A 56 -1.56 5.57 -2.12
N ILE A 57 -1.52 4.45 -2.81
CA ILE A 57 -0.38 3.98 -3.59
C ILE A 57 -0.87 3.72 -5.00
N THR A 58 -0.28 4.42 -5.97
CA THR A 58 -0.74 4.35 -7.38
C THR A 58 0.42 4.35 -8.37
N GLY A 59 0.11 4.05 -9.63
CA GLY A 59 1.09 3.91 -10.71
C GLY A 59 1.40 2.44 -11.02
N ALA A 60 2.57 2.16 -11.60
CA ALA A 60 3.00 0.81 -11.97
C ALA A 60 3.31 -0.09 -10.74
N ASN A 61 2.26 -0.46 -10.00
CA ASN A 61 2.35 -1.22 -8.74
C ASN A 61 1.73 -2.60 -8.81
N SER A 62 1.40 -3.11 -9.99
CA SER A 62 0.67 -4.38 -10.04
C SER A 62 1.46 -5.48 -9.32
N LYS A 63 0.76 -6.36 -8.59
CA LYS A 63 1.35 -7.56 -7.96
C LYS A 63 2.19 -8.45 -8.89
N PHE A 64 1.98 -8.31 -10.21
CA PHE A 64 2.73 -9.02 -11.24
C PHE A 64 4.06 -8.35 -11.59
N GLN A 65 4.19 -7.05 -11.31
CA GLN A 65 5.39 -6.25 -11.51
C GLN A 65 6.21 -6.10 -10.23
N LEU A 66 5.55 -6.09 -9.07
CA LEU A 66 6.19 -5.97 -7.77
C LEU A 66 6.24 -7.33 -7.07
N GLY A 67 7.46 -7.80 -6.76
CA GLY A 67 7.65 -8.79 -5.70
C GLY A 67 7.70 -8.06 -4.36
N ALA A 68 7.44 -8.71 -3.22
CA ALA A 68 7.39 -8.00 -1.94
C ALA A 68 8.70 -7.29 -1.55
N PHE A 69 9.86 -7.78 -2.01
CA PHE A 69 11.14 -7.12 -1.78
C PHE A 69 11.26 -5.77 -2.50
N THR A 70 10.41 -5.53 -3.49
CA THR A 70 10.34 -4.27 -4.25
C THR A 70 9.01 -3.56 -4.05
N ALA A 71 8.15 -4.03 -3.13
CA ALA A 71 6.91 -3.33 -2.79
C ALA A 71 7.18 -2.17 -1.82
N PRO A 72 6.31 -1.15 -1.76
CA PRO A 72 6.35 -0.14 -0.72
C PRO A 72 6.26 -0.77 0.68
N ASN A 73 7.08 -0.26 1.60
CA ASN A 73 7.04 -0.62 3.01
C ASN A 73 6.95 0.65 3.85
N LEU A 74 6.32 0.56 5.02
CA LEU A 74 6.46 1.54 6.07
C LEU A 74 7.65 1.13 6.94
N VAL A 75 8.57 2.06 7.15
CA VAL A 75 9.73 1.85 8.02
C VAL A 75 9.77 2.89 9.13
N ASP A 76 10.34 2.50 10.26
CA ASP A 76 10.76 3.45 11.30
C ASP A 76 12.11 4.10 10.94
N LEU A 77 12.38 5.26 11.54
CA LEU A 77 13.63 5.98 11.41
C LEU A 77 14.25 6.23 12.78
N PRO A 78 15.59 6.21 12.89
CA PRO A 78 16.57 6.11 11.81
C PRO A 78 16.93 4.68 11.39
N ASP A 79 16.44 3.66 12.09
CA ASP A 79 16.90 2.27 11.94
C ASP A 79 16.42 1.59 10.64
N GLU A 80 15.41 2.15 9.97
CA GLU A 80 14.80 1.63 8.75
C GLU A 80 14.23 0.20 8.93
N ASN A 81 13.74 -0.13 10.13
CA ASN A 81 13.04 -1.39 10.36
C ASN A 81 11.66 -1.36 9.71
N ILE A 82 11.32 -2.44 9.01
CA ILE A 82 10.01 -2.58 8.37
C ILE A 82 8.94 -2.83 9.43
N VAL A 83 8.08 -1.84 9.64
CA VAL A 83 6.91 -1.94 10.54
C VAL A 83 5.66 -2.38 9.78
N CYS A 84 5.62 -2.16 8.46
CA CYS A 84 4.50 -2.55 7.62
C CYS A 84 4.94 -2.85 6.19
N THR A 85 4.46 -3.94 5.61
CA THR A 85 4.74 -4.29 4.20
C THR A 85 3.45 -4.30 3.41
N LEU A 86 3.44 -3.72 2.21
CA LEU A 86 2.25 -3.70 1.35
C LEU A 86 1.83 -5.10 0.88
N LEU A 87 2.78 -5.87 0.33
CA LEU A 87 2.53 -7.15 -0.32
C LEU A 87 3.29 -8.29 0.36
N ASP A 88 2.63 -9.42 0.56
CA ASP A 88 3.24 -10.63 1.10
C ASP A 88 4.30 -11.20 0.13
N SER A 89 5.48 -11.54 0.66
CA SER A 89 6.63 -11.97 -0.15
C SER A 89 6.52 -13.32 -0.79
N ARG A 90 5.59 -14.16 -0.32
CA ARG A 90 5.40 -15.51 -0.83
C ARG A 90 4.30 -15.53 -1.88
N THR A 91 3.28 -14.72 -1.72
CA THR A 91 2.04 -14.78 -2.50
C THR A 91 1.82 -13.56 -3.41
N GLY A 92 2.49 -12.44 -3.14
CA GLY A 92 2.28 -11.16 -3.84
C GLY A 92 0.90 -10.55 -3.56
N ASN A 93 0.16 -11.06 -2.58
CA ASN A 93 -1.14 -10.52 -2.19
C ASN A 93 -0.98 -9.43 -1.16
N CYS A 94 -2.01 -8.57 -1.02
CA CYS A 94 -2.09 -7.61 0.08
C CYS A 94 -1.88 -8.28 1.44
N THR A 95 -1.02 -7.69 2.26
CA THR A 95 -0.82 -8.13 3.64
C THR A 95 -2.02 -7.75 4.51
N ARG A 96 -2.26 -8.59 5.52
CA ARG A 96 -3.27 -8.32 6.55
C ARG A 96 -2.76 -8.84 7.89
N THR A 97 -2.39 -7.92 8.77
CA THR A 97 -2.00 -8.17 10.16
C THR A 97 -2.88 -7.34 11.08
N GLN A 98 -2.61 -7.40 12.39
CA GLN A 98 -3.32 -6.58 13.37
C GLN A 98 -3.06 -5.08 13.17
N GLU A 99 -1.82 -4.71 12.87
CA GLU A 99 -1.39 -3.32 12.71
C GLU A 99 -1.41 -2.87 11.24
N CYS A 100 -1.34 -3.78 10.27
CA CYS A 100 -1.21 -3.45 8.84
C CYS A 100 -2.33 -4.06 8.01
N LEU A 101 -3.02 -3.22 7.24
CA LEU A 101 -4.08 -3.64 6.34
C LEU A 101 -3.84 -3.08 4.94
N CYS A 102 -3.57 -3.95 3.97
CA CYS A 102 -3.53 -3.62 2.55
C CYS A 102 -4.86 -3.99 1.88
N GLU A 103 -5.35 -3.09 1.03
CA GLU A 103 -6.52 -3.31 0.18
C GLU A 103 -6.20 -2.90 -1.26
N GLU A 104 -6.39 -3.83 -2.21
CA GLU A 104 -6.31 -3.51 -3.65
C GLU A 104 -7.64 -2.89 -4.10
N ILE A 105 -7.60 -1.61 -4.47
CA ILE A 105 -8.79 -0.84 -4.88
C ILE A 105 -9.09 -1.08 -6.36
N SER A 106 -8.03 -1.11 -7.17
CA SER A 106 -8.06 -1.50 -8.57
C SER A 106 -6.70 -2.12 -8.92
N PRO A 107 -6.55 -2.85 -10.05
CA PRO A 107 -5.30 -3.54 -10.37
C PRO A 107 -4.08 -2.59 -10.37
N GLY A 108 -3.21 -2.63 -9.36
CA GLY A 108 -2.08 -1.70 -9.21
C GLY A 108 -2.38 -0.36 -8.50
N GLU A 109 -3.52 -0.26 -7.81
CA GLU A 109 -3.84 0.81 -6.85
C GLU A 109 -4.18 0.19 -5.50
N TYR A 110 -3.53 0.69 -4.44
CA TYR A 110 -3.66 0.13 -3.11
C TYR A 110 -3.93 1.20 -2.06
N HIS A 111 -4.75 0.85 -1.09
CA HIS A 111 -4.76 1.52 0.21
C HIS A 111 -3.96 0.69 1.21
N LEU A 112 -3.08 1.36 1.96
CA LEU A 112 -2.47 0.77 3.14
C LEU A 112 -2.94 1.54 4.37
N THR A 113 -3.45 0.83 5.36
CA THR A 113 -3.76 1.37 6.68
C THR A 113 -2.82 0.77 7.70
N TYR A 114 -2.09 1.63 8.41
CA TYR A 114 -1.26 1.27 9.55
C TYR A 114 -1.91 1.79 10.83
N ASN A 115 -2.27 0.87 11.71
CA ASN A 115 -2.84 1.15 13.02
C ASN A 115 -1.82 0.77 14.08
N LYS A 116 -1.40 1.74 14.88
CA LYS A 116 -0.46 1.50 15.96
C LYS A 116 -1.04 1.98 17.28
N THR A 117 -1.19 1.07 18.21
CA THR A 117 -1.51 1.39 19.60
C THR A 117 -0.27 2.03 20.23
N ALA A 118 -0.47 3.10 20.99
CA ALA A 118 0.60 3.79 21.69
C ALA A 118 1.27 2.83 22.68
N ASP A 119 2.59 2.78 22.63
CA ASP A 119 3.45 2.02 23.53
C ASP A 119 4.77 2.79 23.74
N ALA A 120 5.58 2.39 24.73
CA ALA A 120 6.83 3.10 25.02
C ALA A 120 7.79 3.12 23.82
N ASP A 121 7.77 2.05 23.00
CA ASP A 121 8.65 1.86 21.86
C ASP A 121 8.29 2.77 20.69
N THR A 122 7.06 3.28 20.62
CA THR A 122 6.59 4.21 19.58
C THR A 122 6.74 5.68 19.95
N SER A 123 7.11 5.99 21.19
CA SER A 123 7.27 7.36 21.66
C SER A 123 8.31 8.13 20.82
N ASN A 124 7.87 9.21 20.17
CA ASN A 124 8.70 10.05 19.29
C ASN A 124 9.36 9.31 18.11
N VAL A 125 8.90 8.10 17.78
CA VAL A 125 9.36 7.39 16.59
C VAL A 125 8.85 8.11 15.34
N THR A 126 9.67 8.18 14.30
CA THR A 126 9.25 8.69 13.00
C THR A 126 9.12 7.54 12.02
N VAL A 127 8.04 7.51 11.26
CA VAL A 127 7.81 6.54 10.19
C VAL A 127 7.68 7.21 8.83
N VAL A 128 8.09 6.49 7.79
CA VAL A 128 7.99 6.91 6.40
C VAL A 128 7.63 5.72 5.52
N MET A 129 6.70 5.94 4.59
CA MET A 129 6.47 4.97 3.53
C MET A 129 7.61 5.14 2.53
N HIS A 130 8.43 4.12 2.38
CA HIS A 130 9.51 4.11 1.41
C HIS A 130 9.25 3.04 0.38
N TRP A 131 9.66 3.33 -0.85
CA TRP A 131 9.59 2.38 -1.93
C TRP A 131 10.87 2.40 -2.72
N SER A 132 11.64 1.32 -2.59
CA SER A 132 12.93 1.15 -3.24
C SER A 132 12.82 0.94 -4.76
N GLY A 133 11.63 0.64 -5.29
CA GLY A 133 11.38 0.50 -6.73
C GLY A 133 12.20 -0.61 -7.42
N LEU A 134 12.22 -0.53 -8.76
CA LEU A 134 13.19 -1.22 -9.63
C LEU A 134 14.25 -0.24 -10.20
N GLY A 135 14.18 1.03 -9.81
CA GLY A 135 15.05 2.12 -10.27
C GLY A 135 16.09 2.55 -9.23
N ALA A 136 16.92 3.55 -9.56
CA ALA A 136 18.02 4.00 -8.71
C ALA A 136 17.58 4.86 -7.52
N ASP A 137 16.44 5.55 -7.62
CA ASP A 137 15.98 6.50 -6.61
C ASP A 137 14.73 5.99 -5.86
N PRO A 138 14.80 5.81 -4.53
CA PRO A 138 13.65 5.40 -3.74
C PRO A 138 12.62 6.53 -3.65
N ILE A 139 11.33 6.18 -3.78
CA ILE A 139 10.22 7.10 -3.56
C ILE A 139 9.89 7.09 -2.07
N ARG A 140 9.64 8.26 -1.47
CA ARG A 140 9.28 8.39 -0.05
C ARG A 140 8.02 9.23 0.11
N SER A 141 7.18 8.90 1.10
CA SER A 141 6.08 9.75 1.54
C SER A 141 6.57 10.89 2.43
N GLU A 142 5.63 11.73 2.86
CA GLU A 142 5.83 12.61 4.01
C GLU A 142 6.15 11.77 5.26
N LEU A 143 6.97 12.36 6.15
CA LEU A 143 7.32 11.79 7.44
C LEU A 143 6.15 11.97 8.42
N TYR A 144 5.94 10.98 9.28
CA TYR A 144 5.04 11.11 10.42
C TYR A 144 5.78 10.76 11.70
N THR A 145 5.73 11.65 12.70
CA THR A 145 6.32 11.42 14.03
C THR A 145 5.21 11.18 15.04
N PHE A 146 5.31 10.07 15.75
CA PHE A 146 4.41 9.73 16.85
C PHE A 146 4.56 10.72 18.01
N HIS A 147 3.46 10.95 18.72
CA HIS A 147 3.50 11.76 19.93
C HIS A 147 4.28 11.04 21.04
N GLU A 148 4.72 11.81 22.04
CA GLU A 148 5.30 11.22 23.25
C GLU A 148 4.27 10.30 23.92
N VAL A 149 4.71 9.11 24.33
CA VAL A 149 3.87 8.13 25.02
C VAL A 149 4.21 8.12 26.52
N SER A 150 3.18 8.32 27.35
CA SER A 150 3.26 8.14 28.79
C SER A 150 2.84 6.73 29.18
N THR A 151 3.64 6.09 30.04
CA THR A 151 3.36 4.78 30.66
C THR A 151 2.77 4.91 32.07
N GLY A 152 2.59 6.14 32.56
CA GLY A 152 2.11 6.42 33.91
C GLY A 152 0.58 6.52 33.98
N MET A 153 -0.01 5.72 34.87
CA MET A 153 -1.14 6.17 35.69
C MET A 153 -0.61 6.65 37.03
#